data_AF-A0AAW0L169-F1
#
_entry.id   AF-A0AAW0L169-F1
#
_cell.length_a   1.000
_cell.length_b   1.000
_cell.length_c   1.000
_cell.angle_alpha   90.00
_cell.angle_beta   90.00
_cell.angle_gamma   90.00
#
_symmetry.space_group_name_H-M   'P 1'
#
loop_
_entity.id
_entity.type
_entity.pdbx_description
1 polymer ?
#
loop_
_entity_poly.entity_id
_entity_poly.type
_entity_poly.pdbx_seq_one_letter_code
_entity_poly.pdbx_strand_id
1 'polypeptide(L)'
;MDLRLLNGVAYGHSWFGRWGYRFWSMDLGVAKHNYNKAIEILTSLELDKIIQDFSNTDQYKEIKQIIRHCRDMSETQLLTIKDLLRFMLIVKSSRAPLQLNSDIAAKINELELKYERDKDRTMGEVGVWDLRF
;
A
#
# COMPACT_ATOMS: atom_id res chain seq x y z
N MET A 1 -7.64 11.98 -11.00
CA MET A 1 -7.41 10.77 -11.85
C MET A 1 -6.04 10.14 -11.56
N ASP A 2 -5.30 10.71 -10.60
CA ASP A 2 -3.84 10.79 -10.64
C ASP A 2 -3.16 9.64 -9.90
N LEU A 3 -3.84 9.10 -8.89
CA LEU A 3 -3.39 7.91 -8.16
C LEU A 3 -3.25 6.67 -9.07
N ARG A 4 -4.08 6.57 -10.12
CA ARG A 4 -4.01 5.46 -11.10
C ARG A 4 -2.77 5.56 -11.99
N LEU A 5 -2.36 6.78 -12.33
CA LEU A 5 -1.13 7.04 -13.09
C LEU A 5 0.10 6.79 -12.20
N LEU A 6 0.07 7.28 -10.95
CA LEU A 6 1.11 7.05 -9.95
C LEU A 6 1.41 5.57 -9.77
N ASN A 7 0.36 4.76 -9.62
CA ASN A 7 0.50 3.31 -9.47
C ASN A 7 0.93 2.64 -10.79
N GLY A 8 0.54 3.20 -11.92
CA GLY A 8 1.01 2.74 -13.23
C GLY A 8 2.53 2.90 -13.37
N VAL A 9 3.05 4.09 -13.02
CA VAL A 9 4.47 4.41 -13.08
C VAL A 9 5.25 3.62 -12.03
N ALA A 10 4.74 3.53 -10.80
CA ALA A 10 5.40 2.76 -9.76
C ALA A 10 5.58 1.30 -10.18
N TYR A 11 4.57 0.63 -10.73
CA TYR A 11 4.71 -0.80 -11.04
C TYR A 11 5.14 -1.10 -12.48
N GLY A 12 5.15 -0.11 -13.38
CA GLY A 12 5.52 -0.29 -14.78
C GLY A 12 4.42 -0.90 -15.65
N HIS A 13 3.19 -1.02 -15.12
CA HIS A 13 2.05 -1.59 -15.81
C HIS A 13 0.79 -0.78 -15.52
N SER A 14 -0.11 -0.66 -16.49
CA SER A 14 -1.37 0.08 -16.31
C SER A 14 -2.17 -0.47 -15.13
N TRP A 15 -2.76 0.44 -14.33
CA TRP A 15 -3.68 0.05 -13.25
C TRP A 15 -4.80 -0.87 -13.76
N PHE A 16 -5.31 -0.59 -14.97
CA PHE A 16 -6.35 -1.35 -15.65
C PHE A 16 -5.97 -2.82 -15.91
N GLY A 17 -4.71 -3.08 -16.26
CA GLY A 17 -4.23 -4.43 -16.53
C GLY A 17 -4.28 -5.35 -15.32
N ARG A 18 -4.05 -4.82 -14.12
CA ARG A 18 -4.04 -5.61 -12.87
C ARG A 18 -5.44 -6.03 -12.39
N TRP A 19 -6.47 -5.32 -12.83
CA TRP A 19 -7.88 -5.58 -12.48
C TRP A 19 -8.65 -6.29 -13.61
N GLY A 20 -7.95 -6.79 -14.64
CA GLY A 20 -8.58 -7.48 -15.77
C GLY A 20 -9.35 -6.55 -16.72
N TYR A 21 -9.20 -5.23 -16.58
CA TYR A 21 -9.89 -4.26 -17.43
C TYR A 21 -9.22 -4.20 -18.80
N ARG A 22 -9.84 -4.82 -19.80
CA ARG A 22 -9.45 -4.63 -21.20
C ARG A 22 -10.08 -3.33 -21.70
N PHE A 23 -9.28 -2.46 -22.31
CA PHE A 23 -9.78 -1.32 -23.08
C PHE A 23 -10.67 -1.87 -24.21
N TRP A 24 -11.98 -1.93 -23.99
CA TRP A 24 -12.94 -2.29 -25.04
C TRP A 24 -12.87 -1.18 -26.09
N SER A 25 -12.36 -1.51 -27.26
CA SER A 25 -11.94 -0.54 -28.28
C SER A 25 -12.88 -0.56 -29.47
N MET A 26 -13.16 0.62 -30.01
CA MET A 26 -13.06 0.79 -31.45
C MET A 26 -12.20 2.01 -31.87
N ASP A 27 -11.92 2.92 -30.93
CA ASP A 27 -11.24 4.22 -31.15
C ASP A 27 -10.21 4.58 -30.06
N LEU A 28 -10.20 3.87 -28.92
CA LEU A 28 -9.28 4.09 -27.79
C LEU A 28 -7.89 3.43 -27.95
N GLY A 29 -7.59 2.82 -29.10
CA GLY A 29 -6.29 2.19 -29.36
C GLY A 29 -5.12 3.17 -29.26
N VAL A 30 -5.32 4.39 -29.76
CA VAL A 30 -4.37 5.50 -29.61
C VAL A 30 -4.20 5.89 -28.14
N ALA A 31 -5.29 5.91 -27.36
CA ALA A 31 -5.24 6.23 -25.94
C ALA A 31 -4.45 5.18 -25.13
N LYS A 32 -4.59 3.88 -25.44
CA LYS A 32 -3.80 2.82 -24.80
C LYS A 32 -2.32 2.90 -25.15
N HIS A 33 -1.99 3.11 -26.42
CA HIS A 33 -0.61 3.26 -26.86
C HIS A 33 0.04 4.49 -26.21
N ASN A 34 -0.64 5.64 -26.22
CA ASN A 34 -0.17 6.87 -25.59
C ASN A 34 0.01 6.69 -24.08
N TYR A 35 -0.91 5.98 -23.43
CA TYR A 35 -0.79 5.68 -22.00
C TYR A 35 0.43 4.81 -21.70
N ASN A 36 0.64 3.72 -22.44
CA ASN A 36 1.80 2.85 -22.23
C ASN A 36 3.11 3.59 -22.50
N LYS A 37 3.16 4.41 -23.55
CA LYS A 37 4.31 5.25 -23.87
C LYS A 37 4.57 6.29 -22.78
N ALA A 38 3.53 6.90 -22.22
CA ALA A 38 3.66 7.81 -21.09
C ALA A 38 4.22 7.10 -19.85
N ILE A 39 3.74 5.89 -19.53
CA ILE A 39 4.28 5.09 -18.43
C ILE A 39 5.77 4.79 -18.67
N GLU A 40 6.14 4.34 -19.86
CA GLU A 40 7.53 4.04 -20.22
C GLU A 40 8.44 5.25 -20.00
N ILE A 41 8.07 6.40 -20.57
CA ILE A 41 8.81 7.67 -20.42
C ILE A 41 8.95 8.03 -18.94
N LEU A 42 7.84 8.07 -18.19
CA LEU A 42 7.85 8.45 -16.78
C LEU A 42 8.66 7.48 -15.91
N THR A 43 8.65 6.17 -16.24
CA THR A 43 9.43 5.18 -15.50
C THR A 43 10.92 5.27 -15.72
N SER A 44 11.34 5.78 -16.87
CA SER A 44 12.75 5.98 -17.24
C SER A 44 13.34 7.30 -16.76
N LEU A 45 12.51 8.22 -16.24
CA LEU A 45 12.96 9.56 -15.87
C LEU A 45 13.86 9.49 -14.62
N GLU A 46 15.10 9.97 -14.77
CA GLU A 46 16.09 10.01 -13.70
C GLU A 46 15.78 11.13 -12.72
N LEU A 47 15.96 10.86 -11.42
CA LEU A 47 15.69 11.84 -10.37
C LEU A 47 16.61 13.06 -10.45
N ASP A 48 17.86 12.85 -10.87
CA ASP A 48 18.84 13.94 -11.00
C ASP A 48 18.45 14.91 -12.13
N LYS A 49 17.89 14.39 -13.25
CA LYS A 49 17.35 15.22 -14.34
C LYS A 49 16.15 16.05 -13.88
N ILE A 50 15.27 15.47 -13.06
CA ILE A 50 14.13 16.22 -12.47
C ILE A 50 14.63 17.34 -11.57
N ILE A 51 15.60 17.05 -10.70
CA ILE A 51 16.17 18.09 -9.83
C ILE A 51 16.75 19.23 -10.67
N GLN A 52 17.40 18.91 -11.79
CA GLN A 52 17.94 19.89 -12.73
C GLN A 52 16.83 20.69 -13.45
N ASP A 53 15.82 20.02 -14.00
CA ASP A 53 14.74 20.66 -14.75
C ASP A 53 13.94 21.64 -13.88
N PHE A 54 13.79 21.33 -12.59
CA PHE A 54 13.09 22.19 -11.65
C PHE A 54 13.98 23.24 -10.99
N SER A 55 15.27 23.36 -11.32
CA SER A 55 16.23 24.24 -10.62
C SER A 55 15.84 25.71 -10.59
N ASN A 56 15.09 26.16 -11.59
CA ASN A 56 14.66 27.56 -11.76
C ASN A 56 13.24 27.81 -11.26
N THR A 57 12.61 26.81 -10.62
CA THR A 57 11.26 26.91 -10.09
C THR A 57 11.28 27.09 -8.58
N ASP A 58 10.25 27.74 -8.04
CA ASP A 58 10.10 27.91 -6.59
C ASP A 58 10.04 26.56 -5.84
N GLN A 59 9.63 25.49 -6.53
CA GLN A 59 9.47 24.14 -5.98
C GLN A 59 10.77 23.32 -5.91
N TYR A 60 11.89 23.86 -6.40
CA TYR A 60 13.17 23.16 -6.44
C TYR A 60 13.61 22.62 -5.07
N LYS A 61 13.45 23.45 -4.03
CA LYS A 61 13.90 23.12 -2.67
C LYS A 61 13.10 21.95 -2.12
N GLU A 62 11.79 21.99 -2.27
CA GLU A 62 10.85 20.98 -1.81
C GLU A 62 11.09 19.65 -2.53
N ILE A 63 11.17 19.67 -3.87
CA ILE A 63 11.41 18.47 -4.68
C ILE A 63 12.75 17.83 -4.29
N LYS A 64 13.81 18.63 -4.17
CA LYS A 64 15.13 18.15 -3.76
C LYS A 64 15.13 17.57 -2.35
N GLN A 65 14.42 18.20 -1.41
CA GLN A 65 14.30 17.69 -0.04
C GLN A 65 13.57 16.35 0.01
N ILE A 66 12.45 16.22 -0.71
CA ILE A 66 11.68 14.97 -0.78
C ILE A 66 12.54 13.83 -1.34
N ILE A 67 13.25 14.08 -2.44
CA ILE A 67 14.12 13.07 -3.08
C ILE A 67 15.26 12.67 -2.14
N ARG A 68 15.93 13.64 -1.51
CA ARG A 68 17.00 13.37 -0.54
C ARG A 68 16.50 12.54 0.63
N HIS A 69 15.37 12.94 1.24
CA HIS A 69 14.80 12.22 2.36
C HIS A 69 14.46 10.77 2.00
N CYS A 70 13.88 10.54 0.83
CA CYS A 70 13.62 9.18 0.36
C CYS A 70 14.91 8.39 0.09
N ARG A 71 15.96 9.04 -0.41
CA ARG A 71 17.27 8.41 -0.66
C ARG A 71 17.98 8.04 0.64
N ASP A 72 17.90 8.89 1.66
CA ASP A 72 18.49 8.68 2.97
C ASP A 72 17.78 7.55 3.73
N MET A 73 16.46 7.39 3.54
CA MET A 73 15.68 6.31 4.14
C MET A 73 15.77 4.98 3.38
N SER A 74 16.20 4.99 2.12
CA SER A 74 16.25 3.80 1.28
C SER A 74 17.62 3.14 1.37
N GLU A 75 17.65 1.85 1.71
CA GLU A 75 18.86 1.02 1.61
C GLU A 75 19.31 0.81 0.15
N THR A 76 18.40 1.03 -0.79
CA THR A 76 18.63 0.88 -2.23
C THR A 76 18.83 2.22 -2.93
N GLN A 77 19.63 2.24 -4.00
CA GLN A 77 19.83 3.44 -4.80
C GLN A 77 18.56 3.79 -5.58
N LEU A 78 17.90 4.88 -5.17
CA LEU A 78 16.81 5.47 -5.94
C LEU A 78 17.41 6.30 -7.09
N LEU A 79 17.22 5.82 -8.32
CA LEU A 79 17.76 6.45 -9.53
C LEU A 79 16.63 7.06 -10.40
N THR A 80 15.48 6.39 -10.47
CA THR A 80 14.36 6.81 -11.34
C THR A 80 13.11 7.20 -10.54
N ILE A 81 12.17 7.92 -11.18
CA ILE A 81 10.83 8.17 -10.62
C ILE A 81 10.17 6.86 -10.18
N LYS A 82 10.28 5.81 -11.00
CA LYS A 82 9.69 4.50 -10.70
C LYS A 82 10.17 3.99 -9.34
N ASP A 83 11.47 4.09 -9.07
CA ASP A 83 12.06 3.60 -7.82
C ASP A 83 11.60 4.45 -6.63
N LEU A 84 11.59 5.78 -6.79
CA LEU A 84 11.09 6.70 -5.77
C LEU A 84 9.63 6.42 -5.41
N LEU A 85 8.76 6.27 -6.42
CA LEU A 85 7.33 6.01 -6.22
C LEU A 85 7.09 4.62 -5.62
N ARG A 86 7.84 3.60 -6.05
CA ARG A 86 7.80 2.27 -5.43
C ARG A 86 8.16 2.35 -3.96
N PHE A 87 9.26 3.03 -3.63
CA PHE A 87 9.70 3.20 -2.25
C PHE A 87 8.64 3.90 -1.39
N MET A 88 8.08 5.02 -1.85
CA MET A 88 7.02 5.73 -1.13
C MET A 88 5.78 4.85 -0.89
N LEU A 89 5.38 4.04 -1.87
CA LEU A 89 4.25 3.13 -1.73
C LEU A 89 4.55 2.00 -0.75
N ILE A 90 5.76 1.42 -0.79
CA ILE A 90 6.21 0.40 0.15
C ILE A 90 6.19 0.97 1.56
N VAL A 91 6.86 2.09 1.82
CA VAL A 91 6.90 2.75 3.15
C VAL A 91 5.49 3.05 3.67
N LYS A 92 4.59 3.53 2.80
CA LYS A 92 3.19 3.79 3.18
C LYS A 92 2.45 2.50 3.54
N SER A 93 2.66 1.42 2.79
CA SER A 93 2.03 0.11 3.03
C SER A 93 2.58 -0.61 4.27
N SER A 94 3.90 -0.51 4.52
CA SER A 94 4.56 -1.07 5.71
C SER A 94 4.06 -0.42 7.00
N ARG A 95 3.52 0.80 6.93
CA ARG A 95 2.92 1.49 8.06
C ARG A 95 1.51 0.98 8.43
N ALA A 96 0.91 0.10 7.63
CA ALA A 96 -0.42 -0.47 7.87
C ALA A 96 -0.45 -1.94 7.41
N PRO A 97 0.04 -2.89 8.25
CA PRO A 97 -0.91 -3.70 9.03
C PRO A 97 -0.39 -4.23 10.39
N LEU A 98 0.59 -3.58 11.03
CA LEU A 98 1.20 -4.14 12.25
C LEU A 98 0.44 -3.91 13.57
N GLN A 99 -0.57 -3.03 13.59
CA GLN A 99 -1.33 -2.71 14.82
C GLN A 99 -2.68 -3.43 14.89
N LEU A 100 -3.32 -3.69 13.74
CA LEU A 100 -4.65 -4.31 13.73
C LEU A 100 -4.60 -5.79 14.15
N ASN A 101 -3.56 -6.51 13.73
CA ASN A 101 -3.44 -7.93 14.04
C ASN A 101 -3.03 -8.19 15.49
N SER A 102 -2.22 -7.32 16.10
CA SER A 102 -1.85 -7.45 17.52
C SER A 102 -3.04 -7.16 18.44
N ASP A 103 -3.83 -6.14 18.12
CA ASP A 103 -4.95 -5.72 18.95
C ASP A 103 -6.12 -6.71 18.85
N ILE A 104 -6.38 -7.25 17.65
CA ILE A 104 -7.37 -8.31 17.45
C ILE A 104 -6.90 -9.60 18.12
N ALA A 105 -5.63 -9.98 18.01
CA ALA A 105 -5.09 -11.18 18.65
C ALA A 105 -5.14 -11.07 20.19
N ALA A 106 -4.85 -9.89 20.75
CA ALA A 106 -4.97 -9.63 22.19
C ALA A 106 -6.44 -9.73 22.64
N LYS A 107 -7.38 -9.21 21.85
CA LYS A 107 -8.81 -9.29 22.17
C LYS A 107 -9.37 -10.71 22.11
N ILE A 108 -8.94 -11.52 21.15
CA ILE A 108 -9.32 -12.94 21.04
C ILE A 108 -8.83 -13.71 22.26
N ASN A 109 -7.56 -13.51 22.65
CA ASN A 109 -6.97 -14.18 23.82
C ASN A 109 -7.67 -13.76 25.14
N GLU A 110 -8.08 -12.50 25.28
CA GLU A 110 -8.89 -12.04 26.42
C GLU A 110 -10.27 -12.73 26.46
N LEU A 111 -10.91 -12.93 25.31
CA LEU A 111 -12.22 -13.59 25.21
C LEU A 111 -12.12 -15.09 25.49
N GLU A 112 -11.08 -15.76 25.03
CA GLU A 112 -10.81 -17.18 25.35
C GLU A 112 -10.52 -17.39 26.84
N LEU A 113 -9.72 -16.53 27.46
CA LEU A 113 -9.48 -16.57 28.91
C LEU A 113 -10.74 -16.27 29.72
N LYS A 114 -11.65 -15.45 29.20
CA LYS A 114 -12.94 -15.19 29.84
C LYS A 114 -13.86 -16.41 29.71
N TYR A 115 -13.89 -17.04 28.54
CA TYR A 115 -14.67 -18.24 28.28
C TYR A 115 -14.27 -19.40 29.19
N GLU A 116 -12.98 -19.73 29.30
CA GLU A 116 -12.52 -20.82 30.18
C GLU A 116 -12.75 -20.50 31.67
N ARG A 117 -12.61 -19.24 32.09
CA ARG A 117 -12.88 -18.82 33.48
C ARG A 117 -14.37 -18.89 33.86
N ASP A 118 -15.26 -18.62 32.92
CA ASP A 118 -16.71 -18.68 33.16
C ASP A 118 -17.24 -20.13 33.02
N LYS A 119 -16.60 -20.99 32.22
CA LYS A 119 -16.92 -22.42 32.08
C LYS A 119 -16.79 -23.18 33.40
N ASP A 120 -15.70 -22.93 34.13
CA ASP A 120 -15.48 -23.52 35.46
C ASP A 120 -16.51 -23.06 36.50
N ARG A 121 -17.09 -21.85 36.33
CA ARG A 121 -18.16 -21.35 37.21
C ARG A 121 -19.51 -22.03 36.94
N THR A 122 -19.78 -22.44 35.69
CA THR A 122 -21.05 -23.07 35.31
C THR A 122 -21.13 -24.58 35.58
N MET A 123 -20.00 -25.30 35.62
CA MET A 123 -20.01 -26.75 35.94
C MET A 123 -20.11 -27.06 37.44
N GLY A 124 -19.98 -26.05 38.32
CA GLY A 124 -20.17 -26.21 39.77
C GLY A 124 -21.64 -26.20 40.24
N GLU A 125 -22.59 -25.82 39.38
CA GLU A 125 -24.01 -25.68 39.74
C GLU A 125 -24.93 -26.73 39.08
N VAL A 126 -24.40 -27.64 38.25
CA VAL A 126 -25.20 -28.74 37.66
C VAL A 126 -25.04 -30.02 38.48
N GLY A 127 -25.27 -29.92 39.78
CA GLY A 127 -25.52 -31.04 40.66
C GLY A 127 -26.68 -30.65 41.55
N VAL A 128 -27.73 -31.48 41.57
CA VAL A 128 -29.02 -31.27 42.25
C VAL A 128 -30.06 -30.53 41.40
N TRP A 129 -30.64 -31.22 40.42
CA TRP A 129 -32.10 -31.22 40.24
C TRP A 129 -32.55 -32.63 39.84
N ASP A 130 -32.94 -33.36 40.90
CA ASP A 130 -33.82 -34.52 40.91
C ASP A 130 -35.13 -34.19 40.18
N LEU A 131 -35.52 -34.99 39.19
CA LEU A 131 -36.88 -35.03 38.68
C LEU A 131 -37.29 -36.47 38.37
N ARG A 132 -37.94 -37.06 39.36
CA ARG A 132 -39.02 -38.05 39.20
C ARG A 132 -39.90 -37.69 38.01
N PHE A 133 -40.03 -38.61 37.06
CA PHE A 133 -41.29 -39.01 36.43
C PHE A 133 -41.17 -40.46 35.97
#